data_AF-A0A6A4RDJ8-F1
#
_entry.id   AF-A0A6A4RDJ8-F1
#
_cell.length_a   1.000
_cell.length_b   1.000
_cell.length_c   1.000
_cell.angle_alpha   90.00
_cell.angle_beta   90.00
_cell.angle_gamma   90.00
#
_symmetry.space_group_name_H-M   'P 1'
#
loop_
_entity.id
_entity.type
_entity.pdbx_description
1 polymer ?
#
loop_
_entity_poly.entity_id
_entity_poly.type
_entity_poly.pdbx_seq_one_letter_code
_entity_poly.pdbx_strand_id
1 'polypeptide(L)'
;MTFDPAIEIFSSHCVQNIDSLRSTPAALKELGYVASNHIPFSGDAGVQDILMTKVDTAHAFSYQFNESGSVDNCALVLPDTTHARSALMTFVNKRPNLEDVTKETVSFLSFAPSEFVAFLVKGQFWRSKEQGETGMNFGLFPSPHRLLSDTPAISLSVERNLSLEDPLSDENRIALLSTNSKFGELIETLKTVGLTHAPDVQEIIKNAESIGYKAKASDGGGYWLLSPTFGKDIQLNLETDCSFEFALRAELDSRLTPEEIRNALYSSLSADPKSDEFASIGHNGYSLKLSLLEESRMFGYYYFILQH
;
A
#
# COMPACT_ATOMS: atom_id res chain seq x y z
N MET A 1 26.70 20.40 -11.64
CA MET A 1 26.62 19.22 -10.76
C MET A 1 25.73 18.22 -11.46
N THR A 2 26.23 17.02 -11.71
CA THR A 2 25.48 15.92 -12.32
C THR A 2 24.49 15.37 -11.29
N PHE A 3 23.21 15.28 -11.67
CA PHE A 3 22.13 14.76 -10.82
C PHE A 3 22.11 13.23 -10.71
N ASP A 4 23.13 12.56 -11.26
CA ASP A 4 23.22 11.09 -11.34
C ASP A 4 23.01 10.39 -9.98
N PRO A 5 23.58 10.84 -8.84
CA PRO A 5 23.37 10.15 -7.57
C PRO A 5 21.91 10.20 -7.07
N ALA A 6 21.20 11.31 -7.32
CA ALA A 6 19.81 11.45 -6.89
C ALA A 6 18.88 10.57 -7.75
N ILE A 7 19.16 10.48 -9.05
CA ILE A 7 18.44 9.61 -9.99
C ILE A 7 18.73 8.13 -9.70
N GLU A 8 19.97 7.78 -9.32
CA GLU A 8 20.34 6.43 -8.90
C GLU A 8 19.59 6.02 -7.62
N ILE A 9 19.53 6.89 -6.62
CA ILE A 9 18.73 6.66 -5.41
C ILE A 9 17.25 6.54 -5.79
N PHE A 10 16.71 7.42 -6.64
CA PHE A 10 15.31 7.31 -7.07
C PHE A 10 15.01 5.99 -7.78
N SER A 11 15.91 5.55 -8.67
CA SER A 11 15.76 4.30 -9.40
C SER A 11 15.77 3.09 -8.45
N SER A 12 16.75 3.03 -7.55
CA SER A 12 16.88 1.92 -6.61
C SER A 12 15.80 1.94 -5.52
N HIS A 13 15.46 3.11 -5.01
CA HIS A 13 14.57 3.26 -3.87
C HIS A 13 13.09 3.28 -4.24
N CYS A 14 12.74 3.87 -5.38
CA CYS A 14 11.35 4.07 -5.77
C CYS A 14 10.92 3.23 -6.97
N VAL A 15 11.70 3.22 -8.04
CA VAL A 15 11.31 2.48 -9.26
C VAL A 15 11.45 0.97 -9.08
N GLN A 16 12.61 0.50 -8.61
CA GLN A 16 12.86 -0.95 -8.41
C GLN A 16 12.08 -1.54 -7.23
N ASN A 17 11.62 -0.69 -6.31
CA ASN A 17 10.84 -1.11 -5.14
C ASN A 17 9.37 -0.68 -5.24
N ILE A 18 8.84 -0.42 -6.45
CA ILE A 18 7.48 0.12 -6.64
C ILE A 18 6.39 -0.70 -5.93
N ASP A 19 6.52 -2.03 -5.89
CA ASP A 19 5.58 -2.91 -5.17
C ASP A 19 5.72 -2.82 -3.65
N SER A 20 6.91 -2.50 -3.17
CA SER A 20 7.24 -2.42 -1.75
C SER A 20 7.22 -0.99 -1.20
N LEU A 21 7.05 0.04 -2.04
CA LEU A 21 7.06 1.46 -1.65
C LEU A 21 6.15 1.75 -0.46
N ARG A 22 5.03 1.01 -0.37
CA ARG A 22 4.06 1.02 0.73
C ARG A 22 4.67 0.78 2.12
N SER A 23 5.83 0.14 2.20
CA SER A 23 6.53 -0.22 3.44
C SER A 23 7.74 0.66 3.77
N THR A 24 8.10 1.64 2.92
CA THR A 24 9.49 2.17 2.87
C THR A 24 9.71 3.67 3.12
N PRO A 25 9.06 4.35 4.10
CA PRO A 25 9.62 5.60 4.63
C PRO A 25 10.95 5.39 5.39
N ALA A 26 11.24 4.16 5.82
CA ALA A 26 12.40 3.83 6.66
C ALA A 26 13.75 3.91 5.91
N ALA A 27 13.83 3.45 4.66
CA ALA A 27 15.13 3.37 3.98
C ALA A 27 15.70 4.74 3.58
N LEU A 28 14.87 5.76 3.30
CA LEU A 28 15.38 7.13 3.15
C LEU A 28 15.95 7.69 4.47
N LYS A 29 15.40 7.29 5.62
CA LYS A 29 15.96 7.68 6.92
C LYS A 29 17.33 7.05 7.14
N GLU A 30 17.54 5.81 6.72
CA GLU A 30 18.85 5.14 6.76
C GLU A 30 19.88 5.84 5.86
N LEU A 31 19.43 6.43 4.75
CA LEU A 31 20.25 7.27 3.89
C LEU A 31 20.47 8.70 4.44
N GLY A 32 19.93 9.01 5.62
CA GLY A 32 20.10 10.29 6.32
C GLY A 32 19.12 11.39 5.91
N TYR A 33 18.02 11.06 5.24
CA TYR A 33 16.94 12.02 4.99
C TYR A 33 16.01 12.13 6.20
N VAL A 34 15.50 13.34 6.42
CA VAL A 34 14.60 13.68 7.52
C VAL A 34 13.36 14.34 6.96
N ALA A 35 12.19 14.02 7.53
CA ALA A 35 10.93 14.69 7.20
C ALA A 35 11.03 16.18 7.57
N SER A 36 10.63 17.05 6.65
CA SER A 36 10.89 18.50 6.77
C SER A 36 9.71 19.40 6.39
N ASN A 37 8.81 18.93 5.52
CA ASN A 37 7.59 19.65 5.17
C ASN A 37 6.44 18.67 4.96
N HIS A 38 5.25 19.06 5.41
CA HIS A 38 4.02 18.27 5.30
C HIS A 38 2.96 19.12 4.59
N ILE A 39 2.44 18.62 3.48
CA ILE A 39 1.30 19.21 2.79
C ILE A 39 0.10 18.29 3.04
N PRO A 40 -0.83 18.65 3.96
CA PRO A 40 -2.08 17.93 4.11
C PRO A 40 -2.98 18.23 2.91
N PHE A 41 -3.74 17.23 2.45
CA PHE A 41 -4.73 17.43 1.40
C PHE A 41 -6.09 17.78 2.03
N SER A 42 -6.68 18.90 1.61
CA SER A 42 -8.01 19.30 2.09
C SER A 42 -9.09 18.41 1.47
N GLY A 43 -9.79 17.63 2.29
CA GLY A 43 -10.96 16.86 1.87
C GLY A 43 -10.99 15.45 2.44
N ASP A 44 -9.82 14.81 2.52
CA ASP A 44 -9.66 13.41 2.90
C ASP A 44 -8.79 13.33 4.15
N ALA A 45 -9.41 13.00 5.28
CA ALA A 45 -8.74 12.91 6.58
C ALA A 45 -7.72 11.77 6.56
N GLY A 46 -6.47 12.06 6.19
CA GLY A 46 -5.37 11.11 6.28
C GLY A 46 -4.40 11.11 5.10
N VAL A 47 -4.77 11.70 3.95
CA VAL A 47 -3.86 11.84 2.82
C VAL A 47 -2.88 12.98 3.10
N GLN A 48 -1.58 12.74 2.95
CA GLN A 48 -0.53 13.73 3.19
C GLN A 48 0.67 13.50 2.26
N ASP A 49 1.30 14.59 1.80
CA ASP A 49 2.56 14.53 1.06
C ASP A 49 3.70 15.05 1.94
N ILE A 50 4.73 14.23 2.15
CA ILE A 50 5.83 14.50 3.07
C ILE A 50 7.12 14.68 2.27
N LEU A 51 7.78 15.82 2.45
CA LEU A 51 9.10 16.10 1.90
C LEU A 51 10.22 15.60 2.83
N MET A 52 11.05 14.72 2.30
CA MET A 52 12.23 14.15 2.92
C MET A 52 13.47 14.89 2.40
N THR A 53 14.14 15.66 3.26
CA THR A 53 15.34 16.43 2.90
C THR A 53 16.58 15.88 3.61
N LYS A 54 17.74 16.11 3.03
CA LYS A 54 19.03 15.79 3.63
C LYS A 54 19.89 17.04 3.64
N VAL A 55 20.60 17.25 4.74
CA VAL A 55 21.52 18.39 4.89
C VAL A 55 22.59 18.29 3.79
N ASP A 56 22.98 19.45 3.24
CA ASP A 56 24.01 19.58 2.19
C ASP A 56 23.69 18.94 0.83
N THR A 57 22.44 18.54 0.57
CA THR A 57 22.01 18.09 -0.75
C THR A 57 21.07 19.08 -1.43
N ALA A 58 21.26 19.28 -2.73
CA ALA A 58 20.37 20.12 -3.55
C ALA A 58 19.08 19.42 -4.00
N HIS A 59 18.86 18.17 -3.60
CA HIS A 59 17.69 17.37 -3.96
C HIS A 59 16.97 16.87 -2.71
N ALA A 60 15.73 16.45 -2.90
CA ALA A 60 14.88 15.86 -1.88
C ALA A 60 14.04 14.73 -2.49
N PHE A 61 13.30 14.03 -1.64
CA PHE A 61 12.29 13.07 -2.07
C PHE A 61 10.95 13.44 -1.43
N SER A 62 9.84 13.08 -2.06
CA SER A 62 8.52 13.19 -1.41
C SER A 62 7.75 11.89 -1.46
N TYR A 63 6.92 11.67 -0.44
CA TYR A 63 6.00 10.56 -0.35
C TYR A 63 4.58 11.04 -0.14
N GLN A 64 3.69 10.59 -1.03
CA GLN A 64 2.26 10.72 -0.80
C GLN A 64 1.76 9.49 -0.06
N PHE A 65 1.15 9.72 1.09
CA PHE A 65 0.50 8.71 1.91
C PHE A 65 -1.01 8.76 1.66
N ASN A 66 -1.64 7.59 1.57
CA ASN A 66 -3.09 7.46 1.56
C ASN A 66 -3.68 7.54 2.97
N GLU A 67 -5.02 7.51 3.06
CA GLU A 67 -5.76 7.59 4.33
C GLU A 67 -5.38 6.50 5.33
N SER A 68 -4.95 5.33 4.84
CA SER A 68 -4.50 4.22 5.69
C SER A 68 -3.03 4.33 6.13
N GLY A 69 -2.35 5.43 5.77
CA GLY A 69 -0.95 5.67 6.10
C GLY A 69 0.05 4.89 5.24
N SER A 70 -0.37 4.32 4.10
CA SER A 70 0.52 3.63 3.15
C SER A 70 0.99 4.59 2.07
N VAL A 71 2.20 4.39 1.54
CA VAL A 71 2.75 5.21 0.45
C VAL A 71 2.14 4.80 -0.89
N ASP A 72 1.48 5.73 -1.57
CA ASP A 72 0.92 5.55 -2.93
C ASP A 72 1.90 6.00 -4.02
N ASN A 73 2.70 7.03 -3.74
CA ASN A 73 3.59 7.67 -4.71
C ASN A 73 4.92 8.05 -4.06
N CYS A 74 6.02 7.83 -4.80
CA CYS A 74 7.32 8.39 -4.49
C CYS A 74 7.76 9.37 -5.59
N ALA A 75 8.28 10.53 -5.18
CA ALA A 75 8.85 11.51 -6.09
C ALA A 75 10.31 11.85 -5.77
N LEU A 76 11.12 12.04 -6.82
CA LEU A 76 12.39 12.76 -6.76
C LEU A 76 12.13 14.25 -7.01
N VAL A 77 12.60 15.09 -6.09
CA VAL A 77 12.43 16.55 -6.15
C VAL A 77 13.77 17.22 -6.37
N LEU A 78 13.91 17.94 -7.49
CA LEU A 78 15.11 18.66 -7.90
C LEU A 78 14.84 20.16 -8.07
N PRO A 79 15.87 21.04 -8.01
CA PRO A 79 15.72 22.45 -8.35
C PRO A 79 15.24 22.60 -9.79
N ASP A 80 14.26 23.47 -10.01
CA ASP A 80 13.63 23.64 -11.31
C ASP A 80 14.58 24.37 -12.29
N THR A 81 15.42 23.60 -12.95
CA THR A 81 16.40 24.07 -13.93
C THR A 81 16.26 23.27 -15.23
N THR A 82 16.67 23.87 -16.35
CA THR A 82 16.71 23.18 -17.64
C THR A 82 17.53 21.89 -17.58
N HIS A 83 18.65 21.90 -16.83
CA HIS A 83 19.50 20.73 -16.66
C HIS A 83 18.79 19.61 -15.89
N ALA A 84 18.13 19.93 -14.77
CA ALA A 84 17.36 18.95 -13.99
C ALA A 84 16.22 18.35 -14.81
N ARG A 85 15.42 19.19 -15.50
CA ARG A 85 14.35 18.73 -16.39
C ARG A 85 14.88 17.78 -17.48
N SER A 86 15.98 18.14 -18.14
CA SER A 86 16.59 17.29 -19.17
C SER A 86 17.08 15.96 -18.62
N ALA A 87 17.66 15.93 -17.42
CA ALA A 87 18.12 14.70 -16.79
C ALA A 87 16.96 13.77 -16.43
N LEU A 88 15.89 14.31 -15.81
CA LEU A 88 14.68 13.55 -15.46
C LEU A 88 13.97 13.01 -16.71
N MET A 89 13.84 13.83 -17.76
CA MET A 89 13.29 13.39 -19.05
C MET A 89 14.12 12.27 -19.69
N THR A 90 15.45 12.38 -19.64
CA THR A 90 16.34 11.35 -20.17
C THR A 90 16.20 10.04 -19.41
N PHE A 91 16.04 10.11 -18.08
CA PHE A 91 15.77 8.94 -17.26
C PHE A 91 14.46 8.25 -17.66
N VAL A 92 13.37 9.02 -17.76
CA VAL A 92 12.05 8.48 -18.13
C VAL A 92 12.06 7.90 -19.54
N ASN A 93 12.63 8.60 -20.52
CA ASN A 93 12.67 8.15 -21.93
C ASN A 93 13.49 6.86 -22.16
N LYS A 94 14.32 6.45 -21.20
CA LYS A 94 15.03 5.18 -21.23
C LYS A 94 14.23 4.01 -20.67
N ARG A 95 13.04 4.27 -20.09
CA ARG A 95 12.17 3.21 -19.59
C ARG A 95 11.59 2.42 -20.78
N PRO A 96 11.51 1.08 -20.66
CA PRO A 96 10.96 0.24 -21.71
C PRO A 96 9.43 0.36 -21.78
N ASN A 97 8.88 0.11 -22.97
CA ASN A 97 7.44 0.17 -23.27
C ASN A 97 6.77 1.46 -22.74
N LEU A 98 7.51 2.57 -22.81
CA LEU A 98 7.03 3.87 -22.36
C LEU A 98 5.99 4.41 -23.35
N GLU A 99 4.86 4.84 -22.83
CA GLU A 99 3.78 5.46 -23.58
C GLU A 99 3.42 6.81 -22.96
N ASP A 100 3.37 7.86 -23.78
CA ASP A 100 2.91 9.18 -23.37
C ASP A 100 1.38 9.16 -23.21
N VAL A 101 0.92 9.45 -21.98
CA VAL A 101 -0.50 9.49 -21.60
C VAL A 101 -0.90 10.86 -21.08
N THR A 102 -0.18 11.90 -21.49
CA THR A 102 -0.36 13.26 -20.96
C THR A 102 -1.77 13.79 -21.25
N LYS A 103 -2.30 13.56 -22.46
CA LYS A 103 -3.63 14.08 -22.84
C LYS A 103 -4.74 13.38 -22.06
N GLU A 104 -4.64 12.07 -21.92
CA GLU A 104 -5.54 11.22 -21.15
C GLU A 104 -5.52 11.68 -19.70
N THR A 105 -4.34 11.75 -19.08
CA THR A 105 -4.19 12.14 -17.66
C THR A 105 -4.76 13.53 -17.40
N VAL A 106 -4.43 14.52 -18.25
CA VAL A 106 -4.94 15.89 -18.11
C VAL A 106 -6.47 15.94 -18.23
N SER A 107 -7.08 15.07 -19.04
CA SER A 107 -8.54 15.01 -19.17
C SER A 107 -9.27 14.51 -17.91
N PHE A 108 -8.57 13.77 -17.03
CA PHE A 108 -9.11 13.27 -15.77
C PHE A 108 -8.81 14.18 -14.56
N LEU A 109 -8.04 15.25 -14.73
CA LEU A 109 -7.66 16.15 -13.61
C LEU A 109 -8.85 16.87 -12.97
N SER A 110 -10.03 16.90 -13.59
CA SER A 110 -11.26 17.40 -12.95
C SER A 110 -11.67 16.61 -11.71
N PHE A 111 -11.13 15.41 -11.52
CA PHE A 111 -11.37 14.56 -10.35
C PHE A 111 -10.26 14.64 -9.29
N ALA A 112 -9.17 15.38 -9.56
CA ALA A 112 -8.07 15.54 -8.62
C ALA A 112 -8.33 16.71 -7.65
N PRO A 113 -7.75 16.68 -6.42
CA PRO A 113 -7.79 17.81 -5.49
C PRO A 113 -7.29 19.11 -6.16
N SER A 114 -8.07 20.18 -6.01
CA SER A 114 -7.85 21.46 -6.71
C SER A 114 -6.46 22.06 -6.50
N GLU A 115 -5.85 21.76 -5.36
CA GLU A 115 -4.53 22.16 -4.90
C GLU A 115 -3.43 21.56 -5.78
N PHE A 116 -3.62 20.34 -6.29
CA PHE A 116 -2.66 19.67 -7.18
C PHE A 116 -2.92 19.94 -8.65
N VAL A 117 -4.18 20.20 -9.04
CA VAL A 117 -4.53 20.49 -10.45
C VAL A 117 -3.64 21.59 -11.03
N ALA A 118 -3.39 22.66 -10.28
CA ALA A 118 -2.56 23.78 -10.75
C ALA A 118 -1.11 23.40 -11.13
N PHE A 119 -0.57 22.35 -10.50
CA PHE A 119 0.75 21.80 -10.78
C PHE A 119 0.69 20.75 -11.88
N LEU A 120 -0.27 19.81 -11.78
CA LEU A 120 -0.42 18.67 -12.69
C LEU A 120 -0.80 19.09 -14.12
N VAL A 121 -1.58 20.15 -14.31
CA VAL A 121 -1.93 20.66 -15.66
C VAL A 121 -0.73 21.13 -16.47
N LYS A 122 0.42 21.39 -15.81
CA LYS A 122 1.69 21.76 -16.45
C LYS A 122 2.64 20.57 -16.59
N GLY A 123 2.18 19.38 -16.24
CA GLY A 123 2.97 18.16 -16.22
C GLY A 123 3.05 17.45 -17.56
N GLN A 124 3.91 16.45 -17.59
CA GLN A 124 3.96 15.41 -18.62
C GLN A 124 3.88 14.05 -17.93
N PHE A 125 3.14 13.12 -18.54
CA PHE A 125 2.80 11.86 -17.91
C PHE A 125 3.05 10.69 -18.86
N TRP A 126 3.58 9.62 -18.31
CA TRP A 126 3.83 8.39 -19.04
C TRP A 126 3.38 7.19 -18.24
N ARG A 127 3.11 6.11 -18.95
CA ARG A 127 3.03 4.78 -18.36
C ARG A 127 4.11 3.89 -18.95
N SER A 128 4.65 2.98 -18.16
CA SER A 128 5.70 2.04 -18.58
C SER A 128 5.51 0.72 -17.86
N LYS A 129 5.81 -0.37 -18.56
CA LYS A 129 5.79 -1.71 -17.98
C LYS A 129 6.78 -2.63 -18.67
N GLU A 130 7.65 -3.23 -17.88
CA GLU A 130 8.49 -4.36 -18.32
C GLU A 130 7.68 -5.67 -18.27
N GLN A 131 8.02 -6.62 -19.14
CA GLN A 131 7.35 -7.91 -19.16
C GLN A 131 7.55 -8.62 -17.82
N GLY A 132 6.47 -9.07 -17.17
CA GLY A 132 6.53 -9.74 -15.87
C GLY A 132 6.74 -8.80 -14.67
N GLU A 133 6.91 -7.50 -14.90
CA GLU A 133 7.08 -6.49 -13.87
C GLU A 133 5.77 -5.71 -13.62
N THR A 134 5.74 -5.02 -12.49
CA THR A 134 4.65 -4.13 -12.12
C THR A 134 4.62 -2.91 -13.04
N GLY A 135 3.43 -2.59 -13.56
CA GLY A 135 3.22 -1.38 -14.35
C GLY A 135 3.43 -0.13 -13.52
N MET A 136 3.90 0.94 -14.15
CA MET A 136 4.22 2.20 -13.49
C MET A 136 3.64 3.38 -14.26
N ASN A 137 3.18 4.39 -13.52
CA ASN A 137 2.95 5.74 -14.03
C ASN A 137 4.11 6.63 -13.61
N PHE A 138 4.58 7.45 -14.53
CA PHE A 138 5.55 8.51 -14.28
C PHE A 138 4.88 9.86 -14.52
N GLY A 139 5.13 10.81 -13.62
CA GLY A 139 4.64 12.18 -13.78
C GLY A 139 5.76 13.18 -13.53
N LEU A 140 6.08 14.02 -14.52
CA LEU A 140 7.04 15.12 -14.39
C LEU A 140 6.28 16.45 -14.37
N PHE A 141 6.25 17.12 -13.22
CA PHE A 141 5.48 18.35 -13.04
C PHE A 141 6.13 19.29 -12.01
N PRO A 142 5.82 20.61 -12.04
CA PRO A 142 6.28 21.53 -11.01
C PRO A 142 5.92 21.02 -9.62
N SER A 143 6.91 20.91 -8.72
CA SER A 143 6.66 20.36 -7.38
C SER A 143 5.75 21.28 -6.57
N PRO A 144 4.81 20.74 -5.77
CA PRO A 144 4.11 21.53 -4.76
C PRO A 144 5.05 21.98 -3.64
N HIS A 145 6.19 21.30 -3.46
CA HIS A 145 7.22 21.67 -2.50
C HIS A 145 8.21 22.67 -3.06
N ARG A 146 8.83 23.40 -2.15
CA ARG A 146 10.03 24.19 -2.43
C ARG A 146 11.20 23.59 -1.67
N LEU A 147 12.39 23.67 -2.27
CA LEU A 147 13.64 23.23 -1.65
C LEU A 147 14.19 24.34 -0.74
N LEU A 148 15.36 24.10 -0.14
CA LEU A 148 16.05 25.06 0.73
C LEU A 148 16.10 26.46 0.12
N SER A 149 15.92 27.48 0.97
CA SER A 149 15.85 28.89 0.57
C SER A 149 14.70 29.23 -0.40
N ASP A 150 13.57 28.53 -0.28
CA ASP A 150 12.35 28.77 -1.08
C ASP A 150 12.55 28.51 -2.59
N THR A 151 13.51 27.65 -2.95
CA THR A 151 13.88 27.38 -4.34
C THR A 151 12.75 26.62 -5.07
N PRO A 152 12.23 27.12 -6.22
CA PRO A 152 11.27 26.38 -7.04
C PRO A 152 11.82 25.02 -7.47
N ALA A 153 10.96 24.01 -7.47
CA ALA A 153 11.37 22.64 -7.72
C ALA A 153 10.52 21.96 -8.80
N ILE A 154 11.12 20.95 -9.44
CA ILE A 154 10.49 20.01 -10.34
C ILE A 154 10.42 18.64 -9.68
N SER A 155 9.30 17.95 -9.82
CA SER A 155 9.07 16.61 -9.28
C SER A 155 8.98 15.59 -10.41
N LEU A 156 9.73 14.50 -10.31
CA LEU A 156 9.47 13.27 -11.05
C LEU A 156 8.88 12.25 -10.09
N SER A 157 7.59 12.01 -10.23
CA SER A 157 6.82 11.03 -9.47
C SER A 157 6.79 9.68 -10.17
N VAL A 158 6.73 8.60 -9.37
CA VAL A 158 6.40 7.25 -9.81
C VAL A 158 5.33 6.65 -8.92
N GLU A 159 4.32 6.09 -9.56
CA GLU A 159 3.17 5.42 -8.94
C GLU A 159 2.99 4.04 -9.57
N ARG A 160 2.55 3.07 -8.77
CA ARG A 160 2.18 1.74 -9.25
C ARG A 160 0.94 1.84 -10.15
N ASN A 161 1.04 1.41 -11.41
CA ASN A 161 -0.07 1.34 -12.35
C ASN A 161 -0.57 -0.09 -12.51
N LEU A 162 -1.66 -0.39 -11.82
CA LEU A 162 -2.32 -1.70 -11.83
C LEU A 162 -3.10 -1.97 -13.12
N SER A 163 -3.52 -0.93 -13.85
CA SER A 163 -4.24 -1.11 -15.11
C SER A 163 -3.37 -1.70 -16.23
N LEU A 164 -2.05 -1.70 -16.02
CA LEU A 164 -1.09 -2.32 -16.92
C LEU A 164 -0.78 -3.76 -16.54
N GLU A 165 -1.36 -4.34 -15.48
CA GLU A 165 -1.03 -5.67 -14.97
C GLU A 165 -1.15 -6.79 -16.03
N ASP A 166 -0.16 -7.70 -16.07
CA ASP A 166 -0.28 -8.91 -16.90
C ASP A 166 -1.27 -9.83 -16.18
N PRO A 167 -2.15 -10.54 -16.92
CA PRO A 167 -2.95 -11.58 -16.33
C PRO A 167 -2.04 -12.60 -15.63
N LEU A 168 -2.37 -12.96 -14.39
CA LEU A 168 -1.65 -14.03 -13.70
C LEU A 168 -1.82 -15.35 -14.47
N SER A 169 -0.71 -16.03 -14.76
CA SER A 169 -0.73 -17.43 -15.16
C SER A 169 -1.30 -18.30 -14.05
N ASP A 170 -1.84 -19.46 -14.39
CA ASP A 170 -2.41 -20.39 -13.40
C ASP A 170 -1.37 -20.79 -12.34
N GLU A 171 -0.12 -21.01 -12.74
CA GLU A 171 0.99 -21.31 -11.82
C GLU A 171 1.23 -20.18 -10.81
N ASN A 172 1.23 -18.92 -11.28
CA ASN A 172 1.41 -17.77 -10.40
C ASN A 172 0.20 -17.57 -9.47
N ARG A 173 -1.03 -17.83 -9.95
CA ARG A 173 -2.24 -17.80 -9.10
C ARG A 173 -2.13 -18.81 -7.96
N ILE A 174 -1.76 -20.05 -8.29
CA ILE A 174 -1.58 -21.12 -7.30
C ILE A 174 -0.47 -20.77 -6.32
N ALA A 175 0.67 -20.27 -6.80
CA ALA A 175 1.79 -19.88 -5.94
C ALA A 175 1.38 -18.78 -4.93
N LEU A 176 0.65 -17.76 -5.38
CA LEU A 176 0.17 -16.66 -4.54
C LEU A 176 -0.82 -17.12 -3.46
N LEU A 177 -1.58 -18.19 -3.70
CA LEU A 177 -2.56 -18.76 -2.75
C LEU A 177 -2.02 -19.99 -1.99
N SER A 178 -0.73 -20.30 -2.12
CA SER A 178 -0.11 -21.46 -1.46
C SER A 178 0.22 -21.22 0.01
N THR A 179 0.54 -22.30 0.75
CA THR A 179 0.93 -22.22 2.16
C THR A 179 2.25 -21.47 2.40
N ASN A 180 3.09 -21.34 1.38
CA ASN A 180 4.39 -20.69 1.47
C ASN A 180 4.36 -19.22 1.01
N SER A 181 3.17 -18.68 0.72
CA SER A 181 2.99 -17.30 0.29
C SER A 181 2.55 -16.39 1.43
N LYS A 182 2.44 -15.09 1.15
CA LYS A 182 1.82 -14.10 2.06
C LYS A 182 0.40 -14.52 2.45
N PHE A 183 -0.36 -15.12 1.54
CA PHE A 183 -1.68 -15.69 1.85
C PHE A 183 -1.57 -16.83 2.88
N GLY A 184 -0.64 -17.76 2.68
CA GLY A 184 -0.37 -18.84 3.63
C GLY A 184 -0.04 -18.35 5.04
N GLU A 185 0.78 -17.30 5.16
CA GLU A 185 1.08 -16.67 6.45
C GLU A 185 -0.14 -16.04 7.12
N LEU A 186 -1.03 -15.42 6.33
CA LEU A 186 -2.28 -14.83 6.82
C LEU A 186 -3.23 -15.92 7.32
N ILE A 187 -3.34 -17.03 6.60
CA ILE A 187 -4.09 -18.21 7.04
C ILE A 187 -3.54 -18.75 8.36
N GLU A 188 -2.22 -18.87 8.47
CA GLU A 188 -1.61 -19.35 9.70
C GLU A 188 -1.86 -18.40 10.88
N THR A 189 -1.80 -17.09 10.64
CA THR A 189 -2.13 -16.07 11.65
C THR A 189 -3.60 -16.19 12.09
N LEU A 190 -4.52 -16.30 11.12
CA LEU A 190 -5.95 -16.47 11.39
C LEU A 190 -6.23 -17.77 12.17
N LYS A 191 -5.50 -18.86 11.90
CA LYS A 191 -5.62 -20.14 12.63
C LYS A 191 -5.07 -20.04 14.05
N THR A 192 -3.82 -19.62 14.18
CA THR A 192 -3.07 -19.67 15.44
C THR A 192 -3.53 -18.59 16.42
N VAL A 193 -3.84 -17.40 15.94
CA VAL A 193 -4.26 -16.28 16.78
C VAL A 193 -5.77 -16.25 16.95
N GLY A 194 -6.52 -16.26 15.84
CA GLY A 194 -7.97 -16.12 15.85
C GLY A 194 -8.68 -17.42 16.23
N LEU A 195 -8.63 -18.41 15.33
CA LEU A 195 -9.47 -19.60 15.42
C LEU A 195 -9.21 -20.43 16.68
N THR A 196 -7.93 -20.67 17.01
CA THR A 196 -7.51 -21.55 18.13
C THR A 196 -8.11 -21.11 19.48
N HIS A 197 -8.28 -19.81 19.68
CA HIS A 197 -8.76 -19.23 20.93
C HIS A 197 -10.18 -18.68 20.82
N ALA A 198 -10.82 -18.72 19.65
CA ALA A 198 -12.17 -18.21 19.46
C ALA A 198 -13.21 -19.03 20.27
N PRO A 199 -14.23 -18.36 20.85
CA PRO A 199 -14.49 -16.91 20.84
C PRO A 199 -13.87 -16.15 22.04
N ASP A 200 -12.90 -16.72 22.78
CA ASP A 200 -12.30 -16.10 23.97
C ASP A 200 -11.31 -14.98 23.58
N VAL A 201 -11.81 -13.74 23.61
CA VAL A 201 -11.04 -12.53 23.29
C VAL A 201 -9.79 -12.35 24.17
N GLN A 202 -9.84 -12.74 25.44
CA GLN A 202 -8.70 -12.53 26.35
C GLN A 202 -7.55 -13.47 26.02
N GLU A 203 -7.86 -14.73 25.71
CA GLU A 203 -6.84 -15.70 25.27
C GLU A 203 -6.30 -15.36 23.87
N ILE A 204 -7.12 -14.81 22.96
CA ILE A 204 -6.64 -14.28 21.66
C ILE A 204 -5.60 -13.17 21.87
N ILE A 205 -5.92 -12.16 22.71
CA ILE A 205 -5.01 -11.03 22.97
C ILE A 205 -3.69 -11.54 23.58
N LYS A 206 -3.78 -12.38 24.62
CA LYS A 206 -2.63 -12.95 25.31
C LYS A 206 -1.75 -13.78 24.37
N ASN A 207 -2.36 -14.59 23.49
CA ASN A 207 -1.62 -15.36 22.50
C ASN A 207 -0.92 -14.44 21.48
N ALA A 208 -1.63 -13.44 20.96
CA ALA A 208 -1.07 -12.45 20.03
C ALA A 208 0.13 -11.71 20.64
N GLU A 209 0.02 -11.27 21.90
CA GLU A 209 1.13 -10.62 22.61
C GLU A 209 2.31 -11.57 22.80
N SER A 210 2.07 -12.86 23.06
CA SER A 210 3.14 -13.86 23.22
C SER A 210 3.97 -14.09 21.95
N ILE A 211 3.38 -13.83 20.78
CA ILE A 211 4.04 -13.92 19.48
C ILE A 211 4.48 -12.55 18.93
N GLY A 212 4.43 -11.50 19.76
CA GLY A 212 5.03 -10.20 19.49
C GLY A 212 4.09 -9.10 18.98
N TYR A 213 2.78 -9.33 18.95
CA TYR A 213 1.81 -8.26 18.66
C TYR A 213 1.71 -7.31 19.86
N LYS A 214 1.37 -6.04 19.59
CA LYS A 214 1.06 -5.07 20.64
C LYS A 214 -0.43 -4.80 20.68
N ALA A 215 -1.09 -5.13 21.79
CA ALA A 215 -2.48 -4.77 21.99
C ALA A 215 -2.65 -3.28 22.30
N LYS A 216 -3.63 -2.64 21.66
CA LYS A 216 -4.04 -1.27 21.90
C LYS A 216 -5.56 -1.19 21.93
N ALA A 217 -6.13 -0.66 23.01
CA ALA A 217 -7.58 -0.43 23.07
C ALA A 217 -8.03 0.55 21.98
N SER A 218 -9.21 0.30 21.40
CA SER A 218 -9.86 1.19 20.43
C SER A 218 -10.85 2.12 21.14
N ASP A 219 -10.95 3.37 20.69
CA ASP A 219 -11.84 4.39 21.28
C ASP A 219 -13.34 4.03 21.11
N GLY A 220 -13.67 3.16 20.15
CA GLY A 220 -15.02 2.64 19.91
C GLY A 220 -15.37 1.33 20.62
N GLY A 221 -14.53 0.89 21.57
CA GLY A 221 -14.62 -0.46 22.15
C GLY A 221 -13.79 -1.47 21.34
N GLY A 222 -13.25 -2.49 22.02
CA GLY A 222 -12.41 -3.50 21.39
C GLY A 222 -10.90 -3.24 21.41
N TYR A 223 -10.14 -4.00 20.62
CA TYR A 223 -8.68 -3.96 20.59
C TYR A 223 -8.13 -4.02 19.16
N TRP A 224 -7.05 -3.28 18.93
CA TRP A 224 -6.14 -3.44 17.80
C TRP A 224 -4.93 -4.27 18.26
N LEU A 225 -4.63 -5.35 17.56
CA LEU A 225 -3.35 -6.06 17.72
C LEU A 225 -2.45 -5.62 16.58
N LEU A 226 -1.44 -4.82 16.92
CA LEU A 226 -0.50 -4.23 15.98
C LEU A 226 0.67 -5.18 15.77
N SER A 227 0.87 -5.63 14.54
CA SER A 227 1.99 -6.49 14.17
C SER A 227 3.32 -5.71 14.16
N PRO A 228 4.46 -6.33 14.52
CA PRO A 228 5.79 -5.74 14.35
C PRO A 228 6.17 -5.57 12.87
N THR A 229 5.55 -6.33 11.97
CA THR A 229 5.63 -6.14 10.52
C THR A 229 4.36 -5.46 10.00
N PHE A 230 4.51 -4.44 9.14
CA PHE A 230 3.41 -3.64 8.63
C PHE A 230 2.36 -4.51 7.90
N GLY A 231 1.06 -4.21 8.09
CA GLY A 231 -0.02 -4.79 7.27
C GLY A 231 -0.66 -6.09 7.77
N LYS A 232 -0.55 -6.41 9.07
CA LYS A 232 -1.29 -7.50 9.73
C LYS A 232 -1.97 -6.99 11.00
N ASP A 233 -2.82 -5.98 10.87
CA ASP A 233 -3.56 -5.45 12.01
C ASP A 233 -4.81 -6.30 12.26
N ILE A 234 -5.04 -6.66 13.52
CA ILE A 234 -6.23 -7.40 13.95
C ILE A 234 -7.16 -6.45 14.68
N GLN A 235 -8.42 -6.37 14.28
CA GLN A 235 -9.48 -5.72 15.03
C GLN A 235 -10.31 -6.75 15.79
N LEU A 236 -10.52 -6.50 17.09
CA LEU A 236 -11.38 -7.27 17.98
C LEU A 236 -12.50 -6.36 18.49
N ASN A 237 -13.74 -6.52 18.02
CA ASN A 237 -14.86 -5.70 18.50
C ASN A 237 -15.49 -6.30 19.77
N LEU A 238 -15.70 -5.46 20.79
CA LEU A 238 -16.37 -5.78 22.05
C LEU A 238 -17.74 -5.12 22.06
N GLU A 239 -18.72 -5.61 21.30
CA GLU A 239 -20.09 -5.13 21.54
C GLU A 239 -21.05 -6.28 21.79
N THR A 240 -21.33 -6.46 23.10
CA THR A 240 -22.23 -7.41 23.77
C THR A 240 -21.67 -8.80 24.05
N ASP A 241 -22.11 -9.40 25.17
CA ASP A 241 -21.70 -10.69 25.74
C ASP A 241 -21.84 -11.91 24.79
N CYS A 242 -22.23 -11.68 23.53
CA CYS A 242 -22.59 -12.70 22.54
C CYS A 242 -21.95 -12.55 21.15
N SER A 243 -21.29 -11.43 20.79
CA SER A 243 -20.71 -11.26 19.43
C SER A 243 -19.21 -11.00 19.47
N PHE A 244 -18.46 -12.04 19.13
CA PHE A 244 -17.03 -11.99 18.87
C PHE A 244 -16.82 -11.63 17.39
N GLU A 245 -15.87 -10.74 17.10
CA GLU A 245 -15.36 -10.49 15.76
C GLU A 245 -13.84 -10.37 15.79
N PHE A 246 -13.17 -11.15 14.96
CA PHE A 246 -11.74 -11.06 14.69
C PHE A 246 -11.58 -10.73 13.21
N ALA A 247 -11.04 -9.55 12.89
CA ALA A 247 -10.77 -9.15 11.53
C ALA A 247 -9.26 -8.97 11.32
N LEU A 248 -8.67 -9.76 10.42
CA LEU A 248 -7.27 -9.63 10.01
C LEU A 248 -7.20 -8.87 8.70
N ARG A 249 -6.58 -7.69 8.70
CA ARG A 249 -6.29 -6.94 7.47
C ARG A 249 -5.19 -7.64 6.69
N ALA A 250 -5.39 -7.75 5.38
CA ALA A 250 -4.50 -8.41 4.45
C ALA A 250 -4.32 -7.57 3.20
N GLU A 251 -3.08 -7.55 2.70
CA GLU A 251 -2.75 -7.02 1.38
C GLU A 251 -2.28 -8.17 0.50
N LEU A 252 -3.07 -8.48 -0.52
CA LEU A 252 -2.81 -9.54 -1.50
C LEU A 252 -2.57 -8.95 -2.89
N ASP A 253 -2.13 -9.78 -3.83
CA ASP A 253 -1.98 -9.37 -5.22
C ASP A 253 -3.35 -8.96 -5.81
N SER A 254 -3.44 -7.72 -6.30
CA SER A 254 -4.66 -7.08 -6.82
C SER A 254 -5.27 -7.82 -8.03
N ARG A 255 -4.50 -8.69 -8.69
CA ARG A 255 -4.96 -9.50 -9.82
C ARG A 255 -5.74 -10.73 -9.40
N LEU A 256 -5.66 -11.14 -8.13
CA LEU A 256 -6.49 -12.19 -7.58
C LEU A 256 -7.92 -11.69 -7.45
N THR A 257 -8.87 -12.48 -7.90
CA THR A 257 -10.28 -12.16 -7.73
C THR A 257 -10.72 -12.45 -6.29
N PRO A 258 -11.73 -11.73 -5.76
CA PRO A 258 -12.27 -12.01 -4.43
C PRO A 258 -12.78 -13.44 -4.30
N GLU A 259 -13.31 -14.02 -5.38
CA GLU A 259 -13.77 -15.39 -5.43
C GLU A 259 -12.62 -16.39 -5.26
N GLU A 260 -11.48 -16.19 -5.94
CA GLU A 260 -10.30 -17.03 -5.78
C GLU A 260 -9.76 -17.00 -4.35
N ILE A 261 -9.63 -15.79 -3.78
CA ILE A 261 -9.14 -15.60 -2.40
C ILE A 261 -10.09 -16.28 -1.42
N ARG A 262 -11.40 -16.10 -1.59
CA ARG A 262 -12.43 -16.69 -0.74
C ARG A 262 -12.44 -18.21 -0.81
N ASN A 263 -12.37 -18.78 -2.01
CA ASN A 263 -12.32 -20.22 -2.20
C ASN A 263 -11.05 -20.81 -1.56
N ALA A 264 -9.90 -20.15 -1.72
CA ALA A 264 -8.66 -20.55 -1.06
C ALA A 264 -8.76 -20.45 0.47
N LEU A 265 -9.40 -19.39 0.98
CA LEU A 265 -9.60 -19.16 2.42
C LEU A 265 -10.47 -20.26 3.03
N TYR A 266 -11.64 -20.52 2.44
CA TYR A 266 -12.57 -21.55 2.92
C TYR A 266 -11.96 -22.95 2.84
N SER A 267 -11.28 -23.27 1.74
CA SER A 267 -10.56 -24.53 1.58
C SER A 267 -9.47 -24.71 2.63
N SER A 268 -8.68 -23.67 2.89
CA SER A 268 -7.55 -23.71 3.84
C SER A 268 -7.97 -23.92 5.29
N LEU A 269 -9.20 -23.54 5.63
CA LEU A 269 -9.79 -23.68 6.97
C LEU A 269 -10.80 -24.82 7.06
N SER A 270 -11.03 -25.56 5.97
CA SER A 270 -12.08 -26.59 5.89
C SER A 270 -13.45 -26.03 6.31
N ALA A 271 -13.72 -24.77 5.96
CA ALA A 271 -14.98 -24.10 6.25
C ALA A 271 -16.06 -24.56 5.26
N ASP A 272 -17.30 -24.69 5.73
CA ASP A 272 -18.45 -25.12 4.93
C ASP A 272 -19.15 -23.88 4.32
N PRO A 273 -19.01 -23.61 3.01
CA PRO A 273 -19.60 -22.42 2.38
C PRO A 273 -21.12 -22.44 2.52
N LYS A 274 -21.70 -21.34 3.04
CA LYS A 274 -23.14 -21.19 3.19
C LYS A 274 -23.72 -20.24 2.14
N SER A 275 -22.90 -19.30 1.67
CA SER A 275 -23.19 -18.41 0.55
C SER A 275 -21.88 -17.93 -0.09
N ASP A 276 -22.00 -17.10 -1.11
CA ASP A 276 -20.86 -16.40 -1.71
C ASP A 276 -20.20 -15.42 -0.74
N GLU A 277 -20.82 -15.07 0.38
CA GLU A 277 -20.32 -14.05 1.31
C GLU A 277 -19.69 -14.65 2.57
N PHE A 278 -20.06 -15.88 2.96
CA PHE A 278 -19.53 -16.50 4.17
C PHE A 278 -19.54 -18.04 4.15
N ALA A 279 -18.66 -18.61 4.97
CA ALA A 279 -18.60 -20.02 5.31
C ALA A 279 -18.76 -20.23 6.82
N SER A 280 -19.21 -21.42 7.21
CA SER A 280 -19.31 -21.84 8.61
C SER A 280 -18.10 -22.66 9.01
N ILE A 281 -17.55 -22.40 10.20
CA ILE A 281 -16.53 -23.23 10.84
C ILE A 281 -17.06 -23.73 12.18
N GLY A 282 -17.08 -25.04 12.38
CA GLY A 282 -17.27 -25.63 13.71
C GLY A 282 -15.93 -25.67 14.46
N HIS A 283 -15.82 -25.00 15.60
CA HIS A 283 -14.60 -25.01 16.41
C HIS A 283 -14.92 -24.94 17.90
N ASN A 284 -14.31 -25.82 18.71
CA ASN A 284 -14.49 -25.89 20.17
C ASN A 284 -15.96 -25.89 20.67
N GLY A 285 -16.88 -26.47 19.88
CA GLY A 285 -18.30 -26.50 20.22
C GLY A 285 -19.10 -25.25 19.80
N TYR A 286 -18.43 -24.27 19.18
CA TYR A 286 -19.02 -23.06 18.63
C TYR A 286 -19.17 -23.16 17.11
N SER A 287 -20.18 -22.48 16.57
CA SER A 287 -20.35 -22.27 15.14
C SER A 287 -19.91 -20.87 14.80
N LEU A 288 -18.77 -20.73 14.16
CA LEU A 288 -18.20 -19.46 13.74
C LEU A 288 -18.55 -19.18 12.27
N LYS A 289 -18.71 -17.90 11.96
CA LYS A 289 -18.87 -17.39 10.59
C LYS A 289 -17.53 -16.85 10.11
N LEU A 290 -17.05 -17.36 8.98
CA LEU A 290 -15.87 -16.87 8.29
C LEU A 290 -16.29 -16.12 7.03
N SER A 291 -15.77 -14.91 6.83
CA SER A 291 -16.04 -14.10 5.64
C SER A 291 -14.80 -13.35 5.16
N LEU A 292 -14.83 -12.94 3.90
CA LEU A 292 -13.83 -12.09 3.27
C LEU A 292 -14.50 -10.78 2.87
N LEU A 293 -14.10 -9.67 3.48
CA LEU A 293 -14.54 -8.34 3.11
C LEU A 293 -13.47 -7.70 2.21
N GLU A 294 -13.89 -7.21 1.05
CA GLU A 294 -13.04 -6.39 0.18
C GLU A 294 -13.10 -4.93 0.64
N GLU A 295 -11.98 -4.39 1.09
CA GLU A 295 -11.84 -2.96 1.43
C GLU A 295 -11.47 -2.16 0.18
N SER A 296 -10.54 -2.68 -0.62
CA SER A 296 -10.17 -2.11 -1.91
C SER A 296 -9.62 -3.17 -2.84
N ARG A 297 -10.38 -3.50 -3.90
CA ARG A 297 -9.91 -4.37 -4.99
C ARG A 297 -8.66 -3.82 -5.65
N MET A 298 -8.64 -2.51 -5.87
CA MET A 298 -7.51 -1.85 -6.51
C MET A 298 -6.24 -2.10 -5.70
N PHE A 299 -6.30 -1.96 -4.38
CA PHE A 299 -5.10 -2.09 -3.58
C PHE A 299 -4.84 -3.52 -3.05
N GLY A 300 -5.72 -4.47 -3.38
CA GLY A 300 -5.68 -5.83 -2.87
C GLY A 300 -5.91 -5.89 -1.36
N TYR A 301 -6.66 -4.93 -0.81
CA TYR A 301 -6.94 -4.86 0.62
C TYR A 301 -8.21 -5.63 0.97
N TYR A 302 -8.05 -6.58 1.87
CA TYR A 302 -9.10 -7.47 2.33
C TYR A 302 -9.08 -7.60 3.85
N TYR A 303 -10.25 -7.81 4.46
CA TYR A 303 -10.36 -8.29 5.82
C TYR A 303 -10.83 -9.74 5.83
N PHE A 304 -10.10 -10.56 6.58
CA PHE A 304 -10.45 -11.93 6.87
C PHE A 304 -11.16 -11.92 8.21
N ILE A 305 -12.47 -12.15 8.21
CA ILE A 305 -13.34 -11.89 9.35
C ILE A 305 -13.87 -13.21 9.91
N LEU A 306 -13.61 -13.47 11.19
CA LEU A 306 -14.16 -14.57 11.97
C LEU A 306 -15.11 -14.02 13.03
N GLN A 307 -16.37 -14.49 13.02
CA GLN A 307 -17.44 -14.01 13.89
C GLN A 307 -18.11 -15.16 14.65
N HIS A 308 -18.66 -14.89 15.84
CA HIS A 308 -19.56 -15.78 16.58
C HIS A 308 -20.95 -15.15 16.69
#